data_AF-A0A0F9ICH7-F1
#
_entry.id   AF-A0A0F9ICH7-F1
#
_cell.length_a   1.000
_cell.length_b   1.000
_cell.length_c   1.000
_cell.angle_alpha   90.00
_cell.angle_beta   90.00
_cell.angle_gamma   90.00
#
_symmetry.space_group_name_H-M   'P 1'
#
loop_
_entity.id
_entity.type
_entity.pdbx_description
1 polymer ?
#
loop_
_entity_poly.entity_id
_entity_poly.type
_entity_poly.pdbx_seq_one_letter_code
_entity_poly.pdbx_strand_id
1 'polypeptide(L)'
;MEDQLKKGKTLFADGRIDEAAEFFLSAVEKDKNNKEAYNNLGVIAIEKKDVNAAIECFTRSLEIDPFYKVALINYTDLLKTLNQLHIAIPLLEKIIEMDPDDKEIHQLLEDIRYIHQDGSKIDID
;
A
#
# COMPACT_ATOMS: atom_id res chain seq x y z
N MET A 1 -7.01 16.33 -22.53
CA MET A 1 -7.62 15.24 -21.75
C MET A 1 -7.39 15.56 -20.28
N GLU A 2 -8.44 15.57 -19.47
CA GLU A 2 -8.33 15.84 -18.03
C GLU A 2 -7.65 14.64 -17.37
N ASP A 3 -6.56 14.90 -16.63
CA ASP A 3 -5.83 13.89 -15.89
C ASP A 3 -6.71 13.37 -14.75
N GLN A 4 -7.21 12.15 -14.92
CA GLN A 4 -8.12 11.49 -13.97
C GLN A 4 -7.45 11.35 -12.61
N LEU A 5 -6.14 11.11 -12.59
CA LEU A 5 -5.38 10.90 -11.37
C LEU A 5 -5.31 12.20 -10.55
N LYS A 6 -4.99 13.32 -11.23
CA LYS A 6 -4.97 14.64 -10.59
C LYS A 6 -6.33 15.04 -10.03
N LYS A 7 -7.41 14.77 -10.77
CA LYS A 7 -8.77 15.07 -10.32
C LYS A 7 -9.19 14.20 -9.14
N GLY A 8 -8.93 12.90 -9.20
CA GLY A 8 -9.16 11.97 -8.10
C GLY A 8 -8.42 12.41 -6.83
N LYS A 9 -7.15 12.80 -6.93
CA LYS A 9 -6.37 13.32 -5.79
C LYS A 9 -6.94 14.60 -5.19
N THR A 10 -7.39 15.52 -6.03
CA THR A 10 -8.00 16.78 -5.57
C THR A 10 -9.27 16.49 -4.78
N LEU A 11 -10.16 15.65 -5.33
CA LEU A 11 -11.39 15.24 -4.67
C LEU A 11 -11.13 14.47 -3.37
N PHE A 12 -10.12 13.61 -3.36
CA PHE A 12 -9.72 12.87 -2.16
C PHE A 12 -9.25 13.83 -1.06
N ALA A 13 -8.42 14.82 -1.40
CA ALA A 13 -7.97 15.85 -0.46
C ALA A 13 -9.14 16.71 0.08
N ASP A 14 -10.19 16.90 -0.72
CA ASP A 14 -11.43 17.59 -0.33
C ASP A 14 -12.39 16.69 0.49
N GLY A 15 -12.01 15.44 0.79
CA GLY A 15 -12.84 14.48 1.52
C GLY A 15 -14.00 13.87 0.71
N ARG A 16 -14.03 14.11 -0.61
CA ARG A 16 -15.05 13.59 -1.53
C ARG A 16 -14.66 12.19 -2.00
N ILE A 17 -14.63 11.25 -1.05
CA ILE A 17 -14.06 9.91 -1.21
C ILE A 17 -14.70 9.11 -2.35
N ASP A 18 -16.03 9.11 -2.46
CA ASP A 18 -16.72 8.33 -3.49
C ASP A 18 -16.43 8.86 -4.90
N GLU A 19 -16.44 10.19 -5.08
CA GLU A 19 -16.11 10.80 -6.36
C GLU A 19 -14.64 10.58 -6.73
N ALA A 20 -13.73 10.68 -5.76
CA ALA A 20 -12.33 10.36 -5.98
C ALA A 20 -12.15 8.92 -6.49
N ALA A 21 -12.91 7.97 -5.94
CA ALA A 21 -12.87 6.58 -6.35
C ALA A 21 -13.26 6.41 -7.83
N GLU A 22 -14.30 7.10 -8.30
CA GLU A 22 -14.71 7.06 -9.71
C GLU A 22 -13.59 7.52 -10.65
N PHE A 23 -12.86 8.57 -10.28
CA PHE A 23 -11.73 9.07 -11.06
C PHE A 23 -10.54 8.10 -11.07
N PHE A 24 -10.21 7.47 -9.93
CA PHE A 24 -9.15 6.46 -9.91
C PHE A 24 -9.55 5.17 -10.63
N LEU A 25 -10.83 4.76 -10.57
CA LEU A 25 -11.37 3.66 -11.37
C LEU A 25 -11.25 3.97 -12.87
N SER A 26 -11.64 5.18 -13.29
CA SER A 26 -11.46 5.60 -14.69
C SER A 26 -9.99 5.64 -15.11
N ALA A 27 -9.07 5.98 -14.19
CA ALA A 27 -7.64 5.97 -14.45
C ALA A 27 -7.12 4.54 -14.71
N VAL A 28 -7.53 3.54 -13.92
CA VAL A 28 -7.13 2.14 -14.13
C VAL A 28 -7.82 1.50 -15.36
N GLU A 29 -9.03 1.94 -15.70
CA GLU A 29 -9.70 1.51 -16.94
C GLU A 29 -8.96 1.98 -18.19
N LYS A 30 -8.45 3.22 -18.17
CA LYS A 30 -7.67 3.80 -19.27
C LYS A 30 -6.26 3.23 -19.34
N ASP A 31 -5.64 2.99 -18.19
CA ASP A 31 -4.32 2.41 -18.07
C ASP A 31 -4.28 1.39 -16.93
N LYS A 32 -4.36 0.10 -17.31
CA LYS A 32 -4.30 -1.03 -16.38
C LYS A 32 -2.94 -1.20 -15.70
N ASN A 33 -1.92 -0.45 -16.13
CA ASN A 33 -0.59 -0.44 -15.51
C ASN A 33 -0.37 0.84 -14.68
N ASN A 34 -1.43 1.56 -14.31
CA ASN A 34 -1.33 2.73 -13.46
C ASN A 34 -1.25 2.35 -11.97
N LYS A 35 -0.03 2.02 -11.51
CA LYS A 35 0.27 1.72 -10.10
C LYS A 35 -0.25 2.77 -9.11
N GLU A 36 -0.16 4.05 -9.48
CA GLU A 36 -0.53 5.15 -8.60
C GLU A 36 -2.05 5.20 -8.38
N ALA A 37 -2.83 4.94 -9.44
CA ALA A 37 -4.28 4.82 -9.33
C ALA A 37 -4.68 3.63 -8.45
N TYR A 38 -4.03 2.46 -8.62
CA TYR A 38 -4.25 1.31 -7.74
C TYR A 38 -3.90 1.62 -6.27
N ASN A 39 -2.77 2.28 -6.00
CA ASN A 39 -2.44 2.72 -4.65
C ASN A 39 -3.54 3.61 -4.04
N ASN A 40 -4.02 4.61 -4.79
CA ASN A 40 -5.04 5.52 -4.27
C ASN A 40 -6.40 4.81 -4.07
N LEU A 41 -6.75 3.83 -4.91
CA LEU A 41 -7.91 2.96 -4.67
C LEU A 41 -7.73 2.14 -3.39
N GLY A 42 -6.51 1.67 -3.10
CA GLY A 42 -6.19 0.97 -1.86
C GLY A 42 -6.38 1.86 -0.63
N VAL A 43 -5.93 3.11 -0.69
CA VAL A 43 -6.15 4.09 0.38
C VAL A 43 -7.65 4.37 0.57
N ILE A 44 -8.41 4.55 -0.51
CA ILE A 44 -9.87 4.71 -0.44
C ILE A 44 -10.54 3.48 0.19
N ALA A 45 -10.07 2.27 -0.13
CA ALA A 45 -10.60 1.05 0.45
C ALA A 45 -10.34 0.97 1.97
N ILE A 46 -9.18 1.45 2.45
CA ILE A 46 -8.92 1.61 3.89
C ILE A 46 -9.93 2.57 4.52
N GLU A 47 -10.18 3.74 3.93
CA GLU A 47 -11.16 4.72 4.44
C GLU A 47 -12.58 4.13 4.51
N LYS A 48 -12.91 3.26 3.55
CA LYS A 48 -14.18 2.51 3.51
C LYS A 48 -14.20 1.28 4.41
N LYS A 49 -13.11 0.98 5.12
CA LYS A 49 -12.90 -0.22 5.95
C LYS A 49 -13.03 -1.53 5.16
N ASP A 50 -12.84 -1.48 3.84
CA ASP A 50 -12.76 -2.66 2.98
C ASP A 50 -11.30 -3.12 2.89
N VAL A 51 -10.89 -3.87 3.90
CA VAL A 51 -9.52 -4.37 4.03
C VAL A 51 -9.14 -5.28 2.85
N ASN A 52 -10.07 -6.10 2.37
CA ASN A 52 -9.78 -7.03 1.28
C ASN A 52 -9.50 -6.28 -0.02
N ALA A 53 -10.33 -5.28 -0.35
CA ALA A 53 -10.10 -4.44 -1.52
C ALA A 53 -8.80 -3.63 -1.40
N ALA A 54 -8.45 -3.16 -0.20
CA ALA A 54 -7.20 -2.46 0.03
C ALA A 54 -5.97 -3.35 -0.26
N ILE A 55 -5.97 -4.58 0.26
CA ILE A 55 -4.90 -5.56 0.01
C ILE A 55 -4.78 -5.84 -1.50
N GLU A 56 -5.89 -6.08 -2.19
CA GLU A 56 -5.88 -6.34 -3.63
C GLU A 56 -5.28 -5.15 -4.40
N CYS A 57 -5.73 -3.93 -4.10
CA CYS A 57 -5.26 -2.72 -4.76
C CYS A 57 -3.76 -2.48 -4.56
N PHE A 58 -3.26 -2.59 -3.33
CA PHE A 58 -1.82 -2.44 -3.09
C PHE A 58 -1.00 -3.55 -3.74
N THR A 59 -1.50 -4.79 -3.71
CA THR A 59 -0.85 -5.91 -4.40
C THR A 59 -0.74 -5.62 -5.90
N ARG A 60 -1.82 -5.18 -6.56
CA ARG A 60 -1.78 -4.79 -7.98
C ARG A 60 -0.81 -3.66 -8.25
N SER A 61 -0.77 -2.63 -7.39
CA SER A 61 0.20 -1.55 -7.53
C SER A 61 1.65 -2.06 -7.51
N LEU A 62 1.96 -3.02 -6.64
CA LEU A 62 3.31 -3.58 -6.46
C LEU A 62 3.65 -4.67 -7.47
N GLU A 63 2.66 -5.35 -8.05
CA GLU A 63 2.86 -6.23 -9.22
C GLU A 63 3.29 -5.42 -10.45
N ILE A 64 2.75 -4.20 -10.61
CA ILE A 64 3.12 -3.28 -11.69
C ILE A 64 4.51 -2.68 -11.46
N ASP A 65 4.77 -2.21 -10.23
CA ASP A 65 6.06 -1.66 -9.84
C ASP A 65 6.41 -2.07 -8.39
N PRO A 66 7.26 -3.10 -8.23
CA PRO A 66 7.68 -3.58 -6.92
C PRO A 66 8.40 -2.53 -6.06
N PHE A 67 8.94 -1.47 -6.68
CA PHE A 67 9.69 -0.42 -6.00
C PHE A 67 8.85 0.83 -5.72
N TYR A 68 7.54 0.79 -5.96
CA TYR A 68 6.68 1.93 -5.70
C TYR A 68 6.49 2.18 -4.21
N LYS A 69 7.37 3.02 -3.65
CA LYS A 69 7.50 3.29 -2.20
C LYS A 69 6.20 3.65 -1.51
N VAL A 70 5.37 4.47 -2.15
CA VAL A 70 4.09 4.90 -1.58
C VAL A 70 3.19 3.69 -1.31
N ALA A 71 3.11 2.74 -2.25
CA ALA A 71 2.33 1.52 -2.04
C ALA A 71 2.97 0.57 -1.04
N LEU A 72 4.31 0.48 -0.99
CA LEU A 72 5.01 -0.35 0.00
C LEU A 72 4.73 0.10 1.43
N ILE A 73 4.81 1.41 1.68
CA ILE A 73 4.53 2.00 2.98
C ILE A 73 3.06 1.77 3.34
N ASN A 74 2.13 2.14 2.47
CA ASN A 74 0.69 1.98 2.73
C ASN A 74 0.30 0.53 2.99
N TYR A 75 0.83 -0.41 2.20
CA TYR A 75 0.52 -1.82 2.35
C TYR A 75 1.13 -2.37 3.64
N THR A 76 2.38 -2.01 3.93
CA THR A 76 3.06 -2.42 5.15
C THR A 76 2.35 -1.91 6.40
N ASP A 77 1.89 -0.66 6.41
CA ASP A 77 1.15 -0.10 7.53
C ASP A 77 -0.23 -0.76 7.72
N LEU A 78 -0.90 -1.11 6.61
CA LEU A 78 -2.10 -1.93 6.66
C LEU A 78 -1.79 -3.31 7.28
N LEU A 79 -0.75 -4.00 6.81
CA LEU A 79 -0.36 -5.32 7.32
C LEU A 79 0.05 -5.28 8.79
N LYS A 80 0.71 -4.21 9.24
CA LYS A 80 1.00 -3.94 10.67
C LYS A 80 -0.27 -3.85 11.50
N THR A 81 -1.24 -3.06 11.03
CA THR A 81 -2.54 -2.88 11.70
C THR A 81 -3.33 -4.20 11.79
N LEU A 82 -3.18 -5.07 10.78
CA LEU A 82 -3.82 -6.39 10.74
C LEU A 82 -3.04 -7.48 11.49
N ASN A 83 -1.87 -7.16 12.06
CA ASN A 83 -0.92 -8.13 12.61
C ASN A 83 -0.51 -9.24 11.61
N GLN A 84 -0.50 -8.91 10.32
CA GLN A 84 -0.12 -9.79 9.21
C GLN A 84 1.33 -9.59 8.78
N LEU A 85 2.24 -9.45 9.76
CA LEU A 85 3.66 -9.17 9.52
C LEU A 85 4.36 -10.29 8.73
N HIS A 86 3.85 -11.51 8.82
CA HIS A 86 4.31 -12.67 8.05
C HIS A 86 4.15 -12.51 6.52
N ILE A 87 3.31 -11.57 6.07
CA ILE A 87 3.16 -11.21 4.64
C ILE A 87 4.13 -10.09 4.27
N ALA A 88 4.30 -9.09 5.15
CA ALA A 88 5.11 -7.91 4.87
C ALA A 88 6.62 -8.23 4.81
N ILE A 89 7.11 -9.09 5.71
CA ILE A 89 8.54 -9.42 5.79
C ILE A 89 9.05 -10.04 4.48
N PRO A 90 8.45 -11.12 3.93
CA PRO A 90 8.91 -11.71 2.67
C PRO A 90 8.81 -10.76 1.47
N LEU A 91 7.81 -9.87 1.47
CA LEU A 91 7.66 -8.85 0.43
C LEU A 91 8.86 -7.89 0.42
N LEU A 92 9.25 -7.35 1.57
CA LEU A 92 10.37 -6.41 1.68
C LEU A 92 11.72 -7.09 1.47
N GLU A 93 11.90 -8.33 1.95
CA GLU A 93 13.09 -9.13 1.70
C GLU A 93 13.34 -9.33 0.20
N LYS A 94 12.29 -9.66 -0.56
CA LYS A 94 12.39 -9.78 -2.02
C LYS A 94 12.79 -8.46 -2.70
N ILE A 95 12.34 -7.32 -2.18
CA ILE A 95 12.70 -6.01 -2.73
C ILE A 95 14.16 -5.68 -2.43
N ILE A 96 14.64 -6.01 -1.23
CA ILE A 96 16.06 -5.87 -0.86
C ILE A 96 16.95 -6.78 -1.72
N GLU A 97 16.51 -8.00 -2.04
CA GLU A 97 17.25 -8.87 -2.97
C GLU A 97 17.43 -8.23 -4.35
N MET A 98 16.45 -7.44 -4.79
CA MET A 98 16.49 -6.75 -6.08
C MET A 98 17.21 -5.40 -6.03
N ASP A 99 17.15 -4.69 -4.90
CA ASP A 99 17.87 -3.44 -4.63
C ASP A 99 18.46 -3.44 -3.21
N PRO A 100 19.68 -3.98 -3.04
CA PRO A 100 20.31 -4.13 -1.72
C PRO A 100 20.69 -2.81 -1.05
N ASP A 101 20.78 -1.71 -1.79
CA ASP A 101 21.26 -0.41 -1.28
C ASP A 101 20.11 0.50 -0.81
N ASP A 102 18.86 0.03 -0.90
CA ASP A 102 17.68 0.79 -0.55
C ASP A 102 17.46 0.91 0.96
N LYS A 103 18.09 1.93 1.55
CA LYS A 103 18.06 2.20 3.00
C LYS A 103 16.65 2.34 3.56
N GLU A 104 15.69 2.85 2.78
CA GLU A 104 14.32 3.06 3.25
C GLU A 104 13.59 1.71 3.43
N ILE A 105 13.81 0.76 2.52
CA ILE A 105 13.25 -0.60 2.65
C ILE A 105 13.92 -1.38 3.77
N HIS A 106 15.24 -1.22 3.96
CA HIS A 106 15.93 -1.80 5.11
C HIS A 106 15.32 -1.29 6.43
N GLN A 107 15.11 0.02 6.55
CA GLN A 107 14.48 0.60 7.74
C GLN A 107 13.07 0.05 7.96
N LEU A 108 12.27 -0.04 6.90
CA LEU A 108 10.91 -0.56 6.99
C LEU A 108 10.88 -2.03 7.44
N LEU A 109 11.83 -2.85 6.96
CA LEU A 109 11.96 -4.25 7.36
C LEU A 109 12.42 -4.39 8.83
N GLU A 110 13.36 -3.56 9.27
CA GLU A 110 13.81 -3.52 10.67
C GLU A 110 12.66 -3.15 11.61
N ASP A 111 11.88 -2.11 11.28
CA ASP A 111 10.73 -1.67 12.06
C ASP A 111 9.69 -2.79 12.22
N ILE A 112 9.39 -3.51 11.13
CA ILE A 112 8.45 -4.63 11.17
C ILE A 112 8.98 -5.80 12.02
N ARG A 113 10.25 -6.16 11.86
CA ARG A 113 10.86 -7.26 12.62
C ARG A 113 10.89 -6.96 14.11
N TYR A 114 11.16 -5.71 14.48
CA TYR A 114 11.07 -5.26 15.87
C TYR A 114 9.67 -5.47 16.45
N ILE A 115 8.62 -5.03 15.75
CA ILE A 115 7.23 -5.23 16.17
C ILE A 115 6.88 -6.72 16.26
N HIS A 116 7.32 -7.54 15.30
CA HIS A 116 7.04 -8.98 15.30
C HIS A 116 7.66 -9.73 16.49
N GLN A 117 8.88 -9.33 16.89
CA GLN A 117 9.60 -9.90 18.04
C GLN A 117 9.08 -9.39 19.40
N ASP A 118 8.57 -8.17 19.46
CA ASP A 118 8.01 -7.60 20.69
C ASP A 118 6.57 -8.07 20.95
N GLY A 119 5.76 -8.23 19.90
CA GLY A 119 4.42 -8.81 19.99
C GLY A 119 4.40 -10.27 20.45
N SER A 120 5.53 -10.98 20.33
CA SER A 120 5.73 -12.34 20.85
C SER A 120 6.23 -12.38 22.30
N LYS A 121 6.46 -11.22 22.94
CA LYS A 121 6.84 -11.11 24.37
C LYS A 121 5.68 -10.76 25.30
N ILE A 122 4.47 -10.55 24.77
CA ILE A 122 3.26 -10.35 25.59
C ILE A 122 2.56 -11.69 25.82
N ASP A 123 3.28 -12.66 26.37
CA ASP A 123 2.68 -13.72 27.18
C ASP A 123 2.97 -13.33 28.64
N ILE A 124 1.96 -12.76 29.30
CA ILE A 124 1.95 -12.58 30.75
C ILE A 124 1.09 -13.71 31.31
N ASP A 125 1.70 -14.48 32.22
CA ASP A 125 1.12 -15.56 33.02
C ASP A 125 -0.28 -15.27 33.61
#